data_AF-X1FWQ1-F1
#
_entry.id   AF-X1FWQ1-F1
#
_cell.length_a   1.000
_cell.length_b   1.000
_cell.length_c   1.000
_cell.angle_alpha   90.00
_cell.angle_beta   90.00
_cell.angle_gamma   90.00
#
_symmetry.space_group_name_H-M   'P 1'
#
loop_
_entity.id
_entity.type
_entity.pdbx_description
1 polymer ?
#
loop_
_entity_poly.entity_id
_entity_poly.type
_entity_poly.pdbx_seq_one_letter_code
_entity_poly.pdbx_strand_id
1 'polypeptide(L)'
;MIIFGLVFSGDNDVSYNIGLVNQDNSIIGMTFSESLQKVPIFEVSEGMLDDKLAELKKGDLRAVIQIPTDVQSIINRGNVAEIVVYYDPAQTTSSQVILSVLDQIVNEANHIVTQQPVAIKLSEQSIQVHNLRTIDYMVPGILA
;
A
#
# COMPACT_ATOMS: atom_id res chain seq x y z
N MET A 1 14.79 -7.32 -16.22
CA MET A 1 14.20 -8.66 -16.38
C MET A 1 12.69 -8.48 -16.37
N ILE A 2 12.03 -8.75 -17.50
CA ILE A 2 10.63 -8.37 -17.78
C ILE A 2 9.74 -9.55 -17.43
N ILE A 3 9.40 -9.71 -16.14
CA ILE A 3 8.58 -10.85 -15.69
C ILE A 3 7.21 -10.38 -15.16
N PHE A 4 7.06 -9.08 -14.88
CA PHE A 4 5.80 -8.49 -14.42
C PHE A 4 4.73 -8.41 -15.51
N GLY A 5 5.11 -8.34 -16.79
CA GLY A 5 4.15 -8.19 -17.88
C GLY A 5 3.38 -9.47 -18.25
N LEU A 6 3.91 -10.66 -17.94
CA LEU A 6 3.45 -11.93 -18.51
C LEU A 6 2.60 -12.80 -17.57
N VAL A 7 2.66 -12.58 -16.25
CA VAL A 7 1.86 -13.36 -15.28
C VAL A 7 0.45 -12.76 -15.11
N PHE A 8 0.26 -11.49 -15.46
CA PHE A 8 -1.01 -10.78 -15.32
C PHE A 8 -1.74 -10.56 -16.66
N SER A 9 -1.25 -11.12 -17.78
CA SER A 9 -1.91 -11.02 -19.11
C SER A 9 -3.12 -11.95 -19.29
N GLY A 10 -3.59 -12.62 -18.23
CA GLY A 10 -4.67 -13.61 -18.29
C GLY A 10 -6.03 -13.02 -17.91
N ASP A 11 -6.74 -12.46 -18.88
CA ASP A 11 -8.21 -12.48 -19.04
C ASP A 11 -9.11 -12.01 -17.88
N ASN A 12 -8.60 -11.30 -16.88
CA ASN A 12 -9.44 -10.54 -15.95
C ASN A 12 -8.80 -9.17 -15.74
N ASP A 13 -9.40 -8.13 -16.34
CA ASP A 13 -9.11 -6.71 -16.14
C ASP A 13 -9.44 -6.30 -14.68
N VAL A 14 -8.77 -6.91 -13.69
CA VAL A 14 -8.94 -6.55 -12.30
C VAL A 14 -8.08 -5.33 -12.04
N SER A 15 -8.72 -4.16 -12.15
CA SER A 15 -8.17 -2.87 -11.76
C SER A 15 -8.58 -2.51 -10.34
N TYR A 16 -7.64 -2.03 -9.54
CA TYR A 16 -7.87 -1.51 -8.20
C TYR A 16 -7.58 -0.01 -8.17
N ASN A 17 -8.62 0.78 -7.86
CA ASN A 17 -8.47 2.21 -7.64
C ASN A 17 -7.71 2.46 -6.34
N ILE A 18 -6.56 3.14 -6.45
CA ILE A 18 -5.74 3.51 -5.29
C ILE A 18 -5.53 5.02 -5.24
N GLY A 19 -5.68 5.60 -4.05
CA GLY A 19 -5.35 6.99 -3.79
C GLY A 19 -3.86 7.13 -3.51
N LEU A 20 -3.22 8.12 -4.12
CA LEU A 20 -1.83 8.48 -3.82
C LEU A 20 -1.78 9.89 -3.23
N VAL A 21 -1.19 9.98 -2.04
CA VAL A 21 -0.95 11.24 -1.34
C VAL A 21 0.55 11.39 -1.23
N ASN A 22 1.15 12.06 -2.21
CA ASN A 22 2.56 12.36 -2.17
C ASN A 22 2.80 13.71 -1.48
N GLN A 23 3.32 13.68 -0.26
CA GLN A 23 3.76 14.88 0.45
C GLN A 23 5.27 15.10 0.32
N ASP A 24 5.98 14.18 -0.35
CA ASP A 24 7.41 14.20 -0.52
C ASP A 24 7.81 14.74 -1.90
N ASN A 25 8.63 15.79 -1.90
CA ASN A 25 9.20 16.36 -3.13
C ASN A 25 10.57 15.76 -3.47
N SER A 26 10.97 14.67 -2.82
CA SER A 26 12.27 14.03 -3.05
C SER A 26 12.22 13.05 -4.24
N ILE A 27 13.40 12.70 -4.76
CA ILE A 27 13.55 11.71 -5.83
C ILE A 27 12.97 10.34 -5.42
N ILE A 28 13.02 10.02 -4.12
CA ILE A 28 12.50 8.74 -3.60
C ILE A 28 10.97 8.71 -3.68
N GLY A 29 10.29 9.78 -3.23
CA GLY A 29 8.83 9.91 -3.35
C GLY A 29 8.35 9.86 -4.80
N MET A 30 9.05 10.53 -5.72
CA MET A 30 8.74 10.48 -7.15
C MET A 30 8.93 9.08 -7.74
N THR A 31 10.05 8.41 -7.44
CA THR A 31 10.33 7.06 -7.94
C THR A 31 9.29 6.05 -7.43
N PHE A 32 8.89 6.17 -6.17
CA PHE A 32 7.86 5.32 -5.59
C PHE A 32 6.48 5.55 -6.25
N SER A 33 6.13 6.81 -6.48
CA SER A 33 4.89 7.20 -7.17
C SER A 33 4.86 6.65 -8.61
N GLU A 34 5.96 6.77 -9.35
CA GLU A 34 6.07 6.19 -10.69
C GLU A 34 5.98 4.67 -10.68
N SER A 35 6.60 4.00 -9.70
CA SER A 35 6.53 2.55 -9.58
C SER A 35 5.10 2.07 -9.36
N LEU A 36 4.30 2.80 -8.58
CA LEU A 36 2.87 2.51 -8.40
C LEU A 36 2.09 2.67 -9.71
N GLN A 37 2.33 3.74 -10.46
CA GLN A 37 1.65 4.01 -11.74
C GLN A 37 2.03 3.00 -12.84
N LYS A 38 3.21 2.36 -12.73
CA LYS A 38 3.66 1.30 -13.66
C LYS A 38 3.00 -0.06 -13.38
N VAL A 39 2.29 -0.22 -12.25
CA VAL A 39 1.58 -1.46 -11.94
C VAL A 39 0.28 -1.51 -12.74
N PRO A 40 0.11 -2.49 -13.66
CA PRO A 40 -1.02 -2.51 -14.60
C PRO A 40 -2.38 -2.75 -13.93
N ILE A 41 -2.40 -3.32 -12.72
CA ILE A 41 -3.63 -3.58 -11.96
C ILE A 41 -4.04 -2.39 -11.07
N PHE A 42 -3.29 -1.28 -11.09
CA PHE A 42 -3.55 -0.12 -10.22
C PHE A 42 -3.98 1.10 -11.04
N GLU A 43 -5.13 1.65 -10.67
CA GLU A 43 -5.58 2.97 -11.12
C GLU A 43 -5.24 4.00 -10.04
N VAL A 44 -4.13 4.73 -10.27
CA VAL A 44 -3.59 5.68 -9.29
C VAL A 44 -4.26 7.05 -9.45
N SER A 45 -4.85 7.56 -8.38
CA SER A 45 -5.43 8.89 -8.30
C SER A 45 -4.72 9.74 -7.27
N GLU A 46 -4.02 10.78 -7.72
CA GLU A 46 -3.32 11.72 -6.84
C GLU A 46 -4.28 12.78 -6.27
N GLY A 47 -4.05 13.18 -5.02
CA GLY A 47 -4.85 14.24 -4.38
C GLY A 47 -4.49 14.52 -2.93
N MET A 48 -5.35 15.28 -2.25
CA MET A 48 -5.21 15.59 -0.83
C MET A 48 -5.64 14.40 0.03
N LEU A 49 -5.01 14.25 1.21
CA LEU A 49 -5.27 13.12 2.11
C LEU A 49 -6.74 13.03 2.51
N ASP A 50 -7.36 14.14 2.91
CA ASP A 50 -8.75 14.17 3.38
C ASP A 50 -9.74 13.72 2.30
N ASP A 51 -9.53 14.17 1.06
CA ASP A 51 -10.36 13.79 -0.09
C ASP A 51 -10.22 12.30 -0.38
N LYS A 52 -8.99 11.78 -0.42
CA LYS A 52 -8.72 10.36 -0.69
C LYS A 52 -9.24 9.46 0.42
N LEU A 53 -9.11 9.86 1.68
CA LEU A 53 -9.71 9.13 2.80
C LEU A 53 -11.25 9.14 2.74
N ALA A 54 -11.87 10.22 2.26
CA ALA A 54 -13.31 10.26 2.04
C ALA A 54 -13.76 9.32 0.92
N GLU A 55 -13.03 9.27 -0.20
CA GLU A 55 -13.25 8.32 -1.30
C GLU A 55 -13.06 6.86 -0.86
N LEU A 56 -12.03 6.58 -0.05
CA LEU A 56 -11.80 5.26 0.55
C LEU A 56 -12.97 4.82 1.45
N LYS A 57 -13.49 5.73 2.29
CA LYS A 57 -14.67 5.46 3.13
C LYS A 57 -15.95 5.20 2.34
N LYS A 58 -16.06 5.77 1.14
CA LYS A 58 -17.19 5.53 0.22
C LYS A 58 -17.06 4.22 -0.55
N GLY A 59 -15.86 3.62 -0.55
CA GLY A 59 -15.54 2.43 -1.33
C GLY A 59 -15.17 2.73 -2.79
N ASP A 60 -14.98 4.00 -3.14
CA ASP A 60 -14.53 4.43 -4.47
C ASP A 60 -13.05 4.07 -4.70
N LEU A 61 -12.26 4.12 -3.61
CA LEU A 61 -10.89 3.64 -3.56
C LEU A 61 -10.81 2.36 -2.73
N ARG A 62 -9.82 1.52 -3.03
CA ARG A 62 -9.51 0.28 -2.31
C ARG A 62 -8.42 0.47 -1.26
N ALA A 63 -7.51 1.40 -1.51
CA ALA A 63 -6.48 1.82 -0.58
C ALA A 63 -6.08 3.28 -0.82
N VAL A 64 -5.50 3.93 0.17
CA VAL A 64 -4.84 5.25 0.06
C VAL A 64 -3.43 5.11 0.58
N ILE A 65 -2.45 5.44 -0.24
CA ILE A 65 -1.04 5.40 0.11
C ILE A 65 -0.59 6.83 0.40
N GLN A 66 -0.09 7.06 1.60
CA GLN A 66 0.48 8.32 2.04
C GLN A 66 1.99 8.21 2.14
N ILE A 67 2.68 9.01 1.33
CA ILE A 67 4.12 9.20 1.39
C ILE A 67 4.38 10.42 2.28
N PRO A 68 5.00 10.27 3.46
CA PRO A 68 5.27 11.40 4.35
C PRO A 68 6.29 12.35 3.73
N THR A 69 6.36 13.59 4.21
CA THR A 69 7.42 14.52 3.80
C THR A 69 8.79 13.99 4.23
N ASP A 70 9.85 14.42 3.54
CA ASP A 70 11.24 14.24 3.98
C ASP A 70 11.74 12.78 4.02
N VAL A 71 11.17 11.88 3.22
CA VAL A 71 11.58 10.47 3.14
C VAL A 71 13.08 10.34 2.93
N GLN A 72 13.64 11.11 2.00
CA GLN A 72 15.08 11.13 1.72
C GLN A 72 15.90 11.58 2.95
N SER A 73 15.42 12.58 3.69
CA SER A 73 16.11 13.08 4.89
C SER A 73 16.07 12.06 6.02
N ILE A 74 14.96 11.33 6.18
CA ILE A 74 14.80 10.26 7.18
C ILE A 74 15.81 9.14 6.90
N ILE A 75 15.86 8.69 5.64
CA ILE A 75 16.79 7.64 5.20
C ILE A 75 18.25 8.09 5.36
N ASN A 76 18.58 9.32 4.96
CA ASN A 76 19.93 9.88 5.10
C ASN A 76 20.39 9.98 6.57
N ARG A 77 19.46 10.10 7.52
CA ARG A 77 19.76 10.10 8.96
C ARG A 77 19.92 8.68 9.54
N GLY A 78 19.81 7.64 8.70
CA GLY A 78 19.84 6.24 9.12
C GLY A 78 18.55 5.76 9.77
N ASN A 79 17.45 6.51 9.62
CA ASN A 79 16.13 6.14 10.11
C ASN A 79 15.31 5.48 9.01
N VAL A 80 14.30 4.71 9.41
CA VAL A 80 13.36 4.06 8.48
C VAL A 80 12.25 5.04 8.12
N ALA A 81 12.01 5.25 6.83
CA ALA A 81 10.87 6.00 6.34
C ALA A 81 9.62 5.11 6.33
N GLU A 82 8.56 5.55 6.99
CA GLU A 82 7.30 4.81 7.07
C GLU A 82 6.30 5.34 6.04
N ILE A 83 5.93 4.51 5.08
CA ILE A 83 4.86 4.81 4.12
C ILE A 83 3.56 4.28 4.71
N VAL A 84 2.58 5.17 4.92
CA VAL A 84 1.31 4.79 5.54
C VAL A 84 0.34 4.31 4.48
N VAL A 85 -0.26 3.15 4.68
CA VAL A 85 -1.25 2.56 3.76
C VAL A 85 -2.58 2.45 4.48
N TYR A 86 -3.54 3.26 4.05
CA TYR A 86 -4.91 3.20 4.52
C TYR A 86 -5.71 2.22 3.68
N TYR A 87 -6.41 1.29 4.32
CA TYR A 87 -7.30 0.36 3.63
C TYR A 87 -8.54 0.03 4.47
N ASP A 88 -9.54 -0.52 3.80
CA ASP A 88 -10.75 -1.03 4.45
C ASP A 88 -10.66 -2.55 4.66
N PRO A 89 -10.62 -3.03 5.91
CA PRO A 89 -10.50 -4.46 6.21
C PRO A 89 -11.73 -5.27 5.77
N ALA A 90 -12.86 -4.62 5.46
CA ALA A 90 -14.01 -5.31 4.87
C ALA A 90 -13.72 -5.85 3.45
N GLN A 91 -12.69 -5.33 2.79
CA GLN A 91 -12.31 -5.66 1.41
C GLN A 91 -11.08 -6.56 1.36
N THR A 92 -11.13 -7.65 2.15
CA THR A 92 -9.99 -8.54 2.44
C THR A 92 -9.18 -8.97 1.21
N THR A 93 -9.85 -9.39 0.13
CA THR A 93 -9.17 -9.80 -1.11
C THR A 93 -8.40 -8.66 -1.75
N SER A 94 -9.02 -7.49 -1.91
CA SER A 94 -8.39 -6.32 -2.52
C SER A 94 -7.24 -5.80 -1.66
N SER A 95 -7.45 -5.69 -0.34
CA SER A 95 -6.41 -5.24 0.59
C SER A 95 -5.19 -6.17 0.57
N GLN A 96 -5.39 -7.49 0.55
CA GLN A 96 -4.28 -8.44 0.54
C GLN A 96 -3.45 -8.37 -0.75
N VAL A 97 -4.11 -8.21 -1.91
CA VAL A 97 -3.41 -8.02 -3.20
C VAL A 97 -2.63 -6.71 -3.19
N ILE A 98 -3.26 -5.61 -2.78
CA ILE A 98 -2.61 -4.29 -2.74
C ILE A 98 -1.40 -4.29 -1.80
N LEU A 99 -1.56 -4.79 -0.57
CA LEU A 99 -0.46 -4.86 0.40
C LEU A 99 0.71 -5.70 -0.11
N SER A 100 0.43 -6.85 -0.73
CA SER A 100 1.49 -7.72 -1.29
C SER A 100 2.30 -7.01 -2.39
N VAL A 101 1.64 -6.25 -3.26
CA VAL A 101 2.31 -5.49 -4.32
C VAL A 101 3.11 -4.32 -3.72
N LEU A 102 2.55 -3.61 -2.74
CA LEU A 102 3.25 -2.53 -2.04
C LEU A 102 4.50 -3.05 -1.33
N ASP A 103 4.41 -4.21 -0.66
CA ASP A 103 5.56 -4.85 -0.03
C ASP A 103 6.64 -5.18 -1.05
N GLN A 104 6.26 -5.68 -2.22
CA GLN A 104 7.20 -5.97 -3.30
C GLN A 104 7.91 -4.69 -3.79
N ILE A 105 7.18 -3.59 -3.98
CA ILE A 105 7.74 -2.30 -4.38
C ILE A 105 8.70 -1.77 -3.31
N VAL A 106 8.32 -1.84 -2.03
CA VAL A 106 9.18 -1.40 -0.91
C VAL A 106 10.43 -2.27 -0.83
N ASN A 107 10.31 -3.58 -1.01
CA ASN A 107 11.45 -4.49 -1.03
C ASN A 107 12.40 -4.18 -2.19
N GLU A 108 11.87 -3.90 -3.38
CA GLU A 108 12.68 -3.48 -4.54
C GLU A 108 13.37 -2.14 -4.30
N ALA A 109 12.65 -1.15 -3.75
CA ALA A 109 13.22 0.14 -3.39
C ALA A 109 14.34 0.00 -2.35
N ASN A 110 14.15 -0.83 -1.31
CA ASN A 110 15.18 -1.12 -0.31
C ASN A 110 16.41 -1.80 -0.91
N HIS A 111 16.21 -2.70 -1.89
CA HIS A 111 17.29 -3.38 -2.61
C HIS A 111 18.11 -2.45 -3.50
N ILE A 112 17.48 -1.45 -4.10
CA ILE A 112 18.16 -0.44 -4.94
C ILE A 112 18.90 0.57 -4.07
N VAL A 113 18.31 0.98 -2.95
CA VAL A 113 18.84 2.03 -2.08
C VAL A 113 19.94 1.52 -1.15
N THR A 114 19.97 0.22 -0.79
CA THR A 114 20.95 -0.32 0.17
C THR A 114 21.46 -1.71 -0.18
N GLN A 115 22.74 -1.99 0.06
CA GLN A 115 23.24 -3.35 0.33
C GLN A 115 22.89 -3.78 1.79
N GLN A 116 21.69 -3.38 2.28
CA GLN A 116 21.12 -3.34 3.66
C GLN A 116 21.60 -2.16 4.55
N PRO A 117 20.80 -1.65 5.52
CA PRO A 117 19.52 -2.10 6.11
C PRO A 117 18.23 -1.46 5.53
N VAL A 118 17.05 -1.97 5.94
CA VAL A 118 15.71 -1.51 5.52
C VAL A 118 15.55 0.01 5.66
N ALA A 119 15.40 0.71 4.53
CA ALA A 119 15.28 2.17 4.46
C ALA A 119 13.81 2.63 4.45
N ILE A 120 12.91 1.79 3.92
CA ILE A 120 11.48 2.06 3.75
C ILE A 120 10.70 0.91 4.37
N LYS A 121 9.63 1.23 5.11
CA LYS A 121 8.71 0.26 5.71
C LYS A 121 7.27 0.69 5.44
N LEU A 122 6.38 -0.29 5.23
CA LEU A 122 4.94 -0.03 5.18
C LEU A 122 4.35 0.01 6.59
N SER A 123 3.54 1.02 6.86
CA SER A 123 2.71 1.15 8.05
C SER A 123 1.25 1.04 7.65
N GLU A 124 0.65 -0.10 7.96
CA GLU A 124 -0.75 -0.38 7.70
C GLU A 124 -1.69 0.36 8.67
N GLN A 125 -2.68 1.07 8.15
CA GLN A 125 -3.74 1.69 8.93
C GLN A 125 -5.12 1.30 8.37
N SER A 126 -5.91 0.61 9.18
CA SER A 126 -7.30 0.33 8.80
C SER A 126 -8.17 1.54 9.09
N ILE A 127 -9.03 1.96 8.14
CA ILE A 127 -9.97 3.08 8.34
C ILE A 127 -11.25 2.69 9.10
N GLN A 128 -11.19 1.56 9.82
CA GLN A 128 -12.31 0.79 10.36
C GLN A 128 -13.57 1.62 10.67
N VAL A 129 -14.55 1.54 9.77
CA VAL A 129 -15.89 2.09 9.98
C VAL A 129 -16.65 1.07 10.81
N HIS A 130 -16.56 1.21 12.14
CA HIS A 130 -17.45 0.64 13.16
C HIS A 130 -18.34 -0.54 12.70
N ASN A 131 -17.76 -1.74 12.58
CA ASN A 131 -18.47 -3.04 12.66
C ASN A 131 -17.49 -4.22 12.56
N LEU A 132 -16.68 -4.40 13.60
CA LEU A 132 -16.32 -5.76 13.99
C LEU A 132 -17.22 -6.13 15.17
N ARG A 133 -18.37 -6.76 14.87
CA ARG A 133 -18.80 -7.86 15.74
C ARG A 133 -17.67 -8.87 15.61
N THR A 134 -16.74 -8.85 16.55
CA THR A 134 -15.81 -9.93 16.80
C THR A 134 -16.65 -11.20 16.80
N ILE A 135 -16.64 -11.96 15.70
CA ILE A 135 -17.10 -13.33 15.79
C ILE A 135 -16.09 -13.95 16.72
N ASP A 136 -16.55 -14.21 17.95
CA ASP A 136 -15.93 -15.08 18.92
C ASP A 136 -15.56 -16.39 18.20
N TYR A 137 -14.32 -16.49 17.74
CA TYR A 137 -13.67 -17.78 17.52
C TYR A 137 -13.15 -18.28 18.87
N MET A 138 -14.06 -18.42 19.84
CA MET A 138 -13.84 -19.42 20.89
C MET A 138 -14.07 -20.76 20.22
N VAL A 139 -12.98 -21.44 19.87
CA VAL A 139 -12.98 -22.87 19.61
C VAL A 139 -13.41 -23.55 20.91
N PRO A 140 -14.61 -24.17 21.02
CA PRO A 140 -14.84 -25.10 22.09
C PRO A 140 -14.07 -26.35 21.69
N GLY A 141 -12.95 -26.60 22.37
CA GLY A 141 -12.21 -27.84 22.23
C GLY A 141 -13.16 -29.02 22.35
N ILE A 142 -13.19 -29.85 21.31
CA ILE A 142 -13.68 -31.22 21.43
C ILE A 142 -12.74 -31.90 22.41
N LEU A 143 -13.18 -32.02 23.67
CA LEU A 143 -12.67 -33.02 24.59
C LEU A 143 -13.45 -34.29 24.28
N ALA A 144 -12.83 -35.15 23.49
CA ALA A 144 -13.18 -36.57 23.41
C ALA A 144 -12.79 -37.29 24.70
#